data_AF-A0AAN5YS55-F1
#
_entry.id   AF-A0AAN5YS55-F1
#
_cell.length_a   1.000
_cell.length_b   1.000
_cell.length_c   1.000
_cell.angle_alpha   90.00
_cell.angle_beta   90.00
_cell.angle_gamma   90.00
#
_symmetry.space_group_name_H-M   'P 1'
#
loop_
_entity.id
_entity.type
_entity.pdbx_description
1 polymer ?
#
loop_
_entity_poly.entity_id
_entity_poly.type
_entity_poly.pdbx_seq_one_letter_code
_entity_poly.pdbx_strand_id
1 'polypeptide(L)'
;MMTGLPLFSRLSSRRSDSLSDTTLTERRLSDLSNKSLHTYNESNQKAPRRWVTNFKSKLDHTIVGKKKARRNRVSVVVALIVALGGVAVLVWFSLVLTLIDRLTPTGPSNGLQRIVETWKGPTDSVAALSPWPKDFSQGITPVQCHSHNDYWRSVPLYEAIAAGCTGVEADIWLQGGDLLVGHGKRSLSPDRSLKSLYINPLTTILSNLNTNSSANTSVGIFDVDPTTSLTLLIDIKSDGNATWPILLDQLSPLRSAGWLTHWNGTSKTLVRGPVTVVGTGDTMFELVVAEEDRYVFFDAPLNDLAQNSTYTSENSYYASVSLQKAIGVVWPWGPTDNQKQIMQKMLSAASERGLLSRFWSIPSWPVSLRMRLWRFLVDSGVGMLNVDDVVQATRWNWDWCIVAGDASMQLLVQGHALDRALSPDHTRHQGLPDTIPPLGEEKRRRIHHKVRGILDVLDDFVLHTDFGFSPFSRRHHFEGYILLVVEVMGHPDSGEAARPDFMLYQISFIEHLSDRNR
;
A
#
# COMPACT_ATOMS: atom_id res chain seq x y z
N MET A 1 -21.99 -36.38 -13.17
CA MET A 1 -22.40 -36.85 -11.82
C MET A 1 -21.65 -35.96 -10.83
N MET A 2 -22.20 -35.14 -9.94
CA MET A 2 -23.52 -34.88 -9.34
C MET A 2 -23.67 -33.35 -9.23
N THR A 3 -24.64 -32.73 -9.90
CA THR A 3 -25.96 -32.23 -9.38
C THR A 3 -25.90 -31.06 -8.39
N GLY A 4 -26.12 -29.84 -8.90
CA GLY A 4 -26.68 -28.70 -8.18
C GLY A 4 -28.13 -28.44 -8.65
N LEU A 5 -29.04 -28.18 -7.72
CA LEU A 5 -30.45 -27.84 -7.96
C LEU A 5 -30.70 -26.35 -7.70
N PRO A 6 -31.40 -25.61 -8.59
CA PRO A 6 -31.98 -24.31 -8.30
C PRO A 6 -33.51 -24.41 -8.15
N LEU A 7 -34.10 -23.69 -7.20
CA LEU A 7 -35.56 -23.58 -7.07
C LEU A 7 -35.95 -22.22 -6.46
N PHE A 8 -36.18 -21.24 -7.33
CA PHE A 8 -37.03 -20.08 -7.07
C PHE A 8 -37.67 -19.64 -8.39
N SER A 9 -38.98 -19.85 -8.53
CA SER A 9 -39.90 -19.00 -9.32
C SER A 9 -41.33 -19.55 -9.24
N ARG A 10 -42.30 -18.68 -9.56
CA ARG A 10 -43.77 -18.77 -9.46
C ARG A 10 -44.26 -18.27 -8.09
N LEU A 11 -45.10 -17.23 -7.99
CA LEU A 11 -46.23 -16.89 -8.86
C LEU A 11 -46.47 -15.36 -8.89
N SER A 12 -46.71 -14.85 -10.09
CA SER A 12 -47.54 -13.66 -10.34
C SER A 12 -48.70 -14.12 -11.22
N SER A 13 -49.93 -13.75 -10.86
CA SER A 13 -50.82 -12.93 -11.71
C SER A 13 -52.31 -13.12 -11.40
N ARG A 14 -53.04 -12.00 -11.54
CA ARG A 14 -54.48 -11.84 -11.85
C ARG A 14 -55.46 -12.17 -10.71
N ARG A 15 -56.53 -11.41 -10.47
CA ARG A 15 -57.30 -10.50 -11.34
C ARG A 15 -58.15 -9.55 -10.47
N SER A 16 -58.28 -8.32 -10.94
CA SER A 16 -59.28 -7.32 -10.55
C SER A 16 -60.53 -7.48 -11.41
N ASP A 17 -61.70 -7.41 -10.78
CA ASP A 17 -63.04 -7.06 -11.29
C ASP A 17 -63.88 -6.79 -10.00
N SER A 18 -64.89 -5.94 -9.86
CA SER A 18 -65.46 -4.78 -10.54
C SER A 18 -66.74 -4.42 -9.74
N LEU A 19 -67.14 -3.16 -9.74
CA LEU A 19 -68.24 -2.51 -9.01
C LEU A 19 -69.68 -3.09 -9.11
N SER A 20 -70.54 -2.53 -8.23
CA SER A 20 -72.00 -2.20 -8.37
C SER A 20 -73.04 -3.29 -8.05
N ASP A 21 -74.23 -3.04 -7.51
CA ASP A 21 -74.91 -1.94 -6.79
C ASP A 21 -76.33 -2.47 -6.45
N THR A 22 -77.02 -1.88 -5.47
CA THR A 22 -78.48 -1.98 -5.15
C THR A 22 -79.00 -3.36 -4.65
N THR A 23 -79.92 -3.49 -3.67
CA THR A 23 -81.10 -2.68 -3.30
C THR A 23 -81.43 -2.79 -1.80
N LEU A 24 -81.85 -1.67 -1.23
CA LEU A 24 -82.62 -1.54 0.01
C LEU A 24 -83.94 -2.33 -0.05
N THR A 25 -84.29 -2.98 1.06
CA THR A 25 -85.68 -2.99 1.55
C THR A 25 -85.69 -2.99 3.07
N GLU A 26 -86.17 -1.89 3.64
CA GLU A 26 -86.64 -1.78 5.01
C GLU A 26 -87.71 -2.84 5.30
N ARG A 27 -87.59 -3.54 6.42
CA ARG A 27 -88.74 -3.87 7.28
C ARG A 27 -88.26 -4.27 8.68
N ARG A 28 -88.83 -3.57 9.66
CA ARG A 28 -88.88 -3.83 11.11
C ARG A 28 -87.65 -3.44 11.95
N LEU A 29 -87.54 -2.12 12.09
CA LEU A 29 -87.26 -1.45 13.36
C LEU A 29 -88.35 -1.80 14.40
N SER A 30 -88.22 -2.91 15.11
CA SER A 30 -88.95 -3.16 16.37
C SER A 30 -88.44 -4.41 17.11
N ASP A 31 -87.12 -4.60 17.24
CA ASP A 31 -86.56 -5.64 18.13
C ASP A 31 -85.26 -5.19 18.83
N LEU A 32 -85.18 -3.88 19.10
CA LEU A 32 -84.24 -3.31 20.06
C LEU A 32 -84.93 -3.17 21.41
N SER A 33 -85.04 -4.27 22.15
CA SER A 33 -85.10 -4.22 23.61
C SER A 33 -84.65 -5.56 24.16
N ASN A 34 -83.63 -5.53 25.00
CA ASN A 34 -82.95 -6.67 25.65
C ASN A 34 -81.93 -7.43 24.82
N LYS A 35 -80.78 -6.79 24.55
CA LYS A 35 -79.49 -7.50 24.57
C LYS A 35 -78.42 -6.65 25.26
N SER A 36 -78.18 -7.05 26.51
CA SER A 36 -76.96 -6.89 27.32
C SER A 36 -75.94 -5.85 26.85
N LEU A 37 -75.85 -4.79 27.64
CA LEU A 37 -74.71 -3.90 27.78
C LEU A 37 -73.52 -4.66 28.40
N HIS A 38 -72.86 -5.55 27.66
CA HIS A 38 -71.54 -6.07 28.02
C HIS A 38 -70.79 -6.51 26.76
N THR A 39 -69.48 -6.26 26.78
CA THR A 39 -68.45 -6.74 25.84
C THR A 39 -68.43 -6.09 24.45
N TYR A 40 -67.80 -4.91 24.38
CA TYR A 40 -67.03 -4.51 23.21
C TYR A 40 -65.69 -3.93 23.66
N ASN A 41 -64.81 -4.80 24.14
CA ASN A 41 -63.38 -4.51 24.24
C ASN A 41 -62.59 -5.82 24.33
N GLU A 42 -62.63 -6.64 23.28
CA GLU A 42 -61.63 -7.69 23.10
C GLU A 42 -60.70 -7.33 21.93
N SER A 43 -59.51 -6.90 22.32
CA SER A 43 -58.35 -6.79 21.47
C SER A 43 -58.00 -8.17 20.92
N ASN A 44 -57.92 -8.28 19.60
CA ASN A 44 -57.50 -9.47 18.89
C ASN A 44 -55.97 -9.68 19.07
N GLN A 45 -55.54 -10.06 20.28
CA GLN A 45 -54.14 -10.42 20.58
C GLN A 45 -53.91 -11.89 20.26
N LYS A 46 -53.24 -12.17 19.14
CA LYS A 46 -52.70 -13.51 18.83
C LYS A 46 -51.86 -14.01 20.01
N ALA A 47 -52.17 -15.21 20.49
CA ALA A 47 -51.44 -15.85 21.58
C ALA A 47 -49.93 -15.93 21.29
N PRO A 48 -49.05 -15.61 22.26
CA PRO A 48 -47.61 -15.61 22.05
C PRO A 48 -47.08 -17.00 21.72
N ARG A 49 -46.15 -17.07 20.76
CA ARG A 49 -45.51 -18.33 20.34
C ARG A 49 -44.92 -19.07 21.55
N ARG A 50 -45.13 -20.39 21.62
CA ARG A 50 -44.74 -21.27 22.75
C ARG A 50 -43.29 -21.14 23.22
N TRP A 51 -42.36 -20.81 22.33
CA TRP A 51 -40.97 -20.56 22.72
C TRP A 51 -40.79 -19.26 23.51
N VAL A 52 -41.54 -18.21 23.18
CA VAL A 52 -41.53 -16.91 23.87
C VAL A 52 -42.04 -17.07 25.30
N THR A 53 -43.11 -17.84 25.50
CA THR A 53 -43.64 -18.12 26.84
C THR A 53 -42.64 -18.92 27.69
N ASN A 54 -41.98 -19.91 27.10
CA ASN A 54 -40.94 -20.71 27.76
C ASN A 54 -39.67 -19.91 28.09
N PHE A 55 -39.32 -18.93 27.27
CA PHE A 55 -38.19 -18.04 27.54
C PHE A 55 -38.52 -17.05 28.65
N LYS A 56 -39.71 -16.42 28.57
CA LYS A 56 -40.21 -15.50 29.61
C LYS A 56 -40.31 -16.18 30.97
N SER A 57 -40.79 -17.43 31.04
CA SER A 57 -40.90 -18.16 32.32
C SER A 57 -39.54 -18.43 32.97
N LYS A 58 -38.47 -18.62 32.19
CA LYS A 58 -37.09 -18.74 32.71
C LYS A 58 -36.54 -17.43 33.27
N LEU A 59 -37.13 -16.28 32.96
CA LEU A 59 -36.71 -14.95 33.42
C LEU A 59 -37.61 -14.40 34.53
N ASP A 60 -38.72 -15.07 34.84
CA ASP A 60 -39.67 -14.66 35.88
C ASP A 60 -39.25 -15.17 37.26
N HIS A 61 -39.05 -14.22 38.18
CA HIS A 61 -38.69 -14.49 39.56
C HIS A 61 -39.76 -15.26 40.35
N THR A 62 -41.03 -15.20 39.95
CA THR A 62 -42.13 -15.94 40.61
C THR A 62 -42.07 -17.44 40.29
N ILE A 63 -41.53 -17.80 39.12
CA ILE A 63 -41.48 -19.18 38.62
C ILE A 63 -40.15 -19.86 38.99
N VAL A 64 -39.01 -19.18 38.80
CA VAL A 64 -37.67 -19.80 39.00
C VAL A 64 -36.93 -19.32 40.26
N GLY A 65 -37.51 -18.39 41.01
CA GLY A 65 -36.90 -17.77 42.21
C GLY A 65 -35.98 -16.59 41.90
N LYS A 66 -35.92 -15.60 42.81
CA LYS A 66 -35.20 -14.31 42.63
C LYS A 66 -33.75 -14.45 42.17
N LYS A 67 -32.97 -15.35 42.80
CA LYS A 67 -31.53 -15.55 42.50
C LYS A 67 -31.30 -16.13 41.09
N LYS A 68 -32.11 -17.11 40.68
CA LYS A 68 -32.00 -17.78 39.38
C LYS A 68 -32.52 -16.90 38.24
N ALA A 69 -33.62 -16.18 38.46
CA ALA A 69 -34.12 -15.17 37.52
C ALA A 69 -33.09 -14.07 37.27
N ARG A 70 -32.43 -13.55 38.32
CA ARG A 70 -31.34 -12.57 38.19
C ARG A 70 -30.18 -13.13 37.36
N ARG A 71 -29.71 -14.35 37.65
CA ARG A 71 -28.64 -15.00 36.88
C ARG A 71 -29.02 -15.16 35.40
N ASN A 72 -30.23 -15.64 35.11
CA ASN A 72 -30.68 -15.83 33.73
C ASN A 72 -30.79 -14.50 32.98
N ARG A 73 -31.28 -13.43 33.61
CA ARG A 73 -31.30 -12.08 33.03
C ARG A 73 -29.89 -11.58 32.71
N VAL A 74 -28.95 -11.75 33.65
CA VAL A 74 -27.53 -11.39 33.43
C VAL A 74 -26.95 -12.20 32.27
N SER A 75 -27.17 -13.51 32.20
CA SER A 75 -26.69 -14.35 31.09
C SER A 75 -27.26 -13.91 29.73
N VAL A 76 -28.53 -13.50 29.67
CA VAL A 76 -29.14 -12.96 28.44
C VAL A 76 -28.49 -11.64 28.05
N VAL A 77 -28.28 -10.72 29.01
CA VAL A 77 -27.61 -9.44 28.75
C VAL A 77 -26.17 -9.67 28.24
N VAL A 78 -25.42 -10.57 28.89
CA VAL A 78 -24.06 -10.93 28.44
C VAL A 78 -24.08 -11.53 27.03
N ALA A 79 -25.00 -12.44 26.74
CA ALA A 79 -25.13 -13.02 25.41
C ALA A 79 -25.46 -11.97 24.34
N LEU A 80 -26.31 -10.99 24.65
CA LEU A 80 -26.63 -9.88 23.75
C LEU A 80 -25.43 -8.96 23.52
N ILE A 81 -24.67 -8.63 24.56
CA ILE A 81 -23.45 -7.81 24.44
C ILE A 81 -22.42 -8.53 23.55
N VAL A 82 -22.20 -9.83 23.77
CA VAL A 82 -21.28 -10.62 22.93
C VAL A 82 -21.77 -10.68 21.47
N ALA A 83 -23.07 -10.86 21.25
CA ALA A 83 -23.63 -10.88 19.90
C ALA A 83 -23.48 -9.52 19.19
N LEU A 84 -23.77 -8.41 19.87
CA LEU A 84 -23.61 -7.06 19.33
C LEU A 84 -22.14 -6.72 19.08
N GLY A 85 -21.24 -7.09 19.99
CA GLY A 85 -19.79 -6.96 19.81
C GLY A 85 -19.29 -7.75 18.61
N GLY A 86 -19.77 -8.99 18.42
CA GLY A 86 -19.45 -9.80 17.24
C GLY A 86 -19.94 -9.16 15.94
N VAL A 87 -21.15 -8.61 15.90
CA VAL A 87 -21.67 -7.87 14.74
C VAL A 87 -20.81 -6.62 14.48
N ALA A 88 -20.45 -5.86 15.51
CA ALA A 88 -19.59 -4.69 15.37
C ALA A 88 -18.21 -5.03 14.79
N VAL A 89 -17.59 -6.13 15.23
CA VAL A 89 -16.31 -6.61 14.68
C VAL A 89 -16.44 -7.03 13.21
N LEU A 90 -17.52 -7.74 12.85
CA LEU A 90 -17.75 -8.12 11.45
C LEU A 90 -17.99 -6.90 10.55
N VAL A 91 -18.77 -5.92 11.02
CA VAL A 91 -18.98 -4.65 10.30
C VAL A 91 -17.66 -3.91 10.14
N TRP A 92 -16.88 -3.78 11.22
CA TRP A 92 -15.56 -3.15 11.19
C TRP A 92 -14.64 -3.86 10.19
N PHE A 93 -14.54 -5.20 10.25
CA PHE A 93 -13.71 -5.98 9.32
C PHE A 93 -14.17 -5.82 7.86
N SER A 94 -15.48 -5.84 7.61
CA SER A 94 -16.05 -5.59 6.28
C SER A 94 -15.74 -4.18 5.77
N LEU A 95 -15.80 -3.17 6.63
CA LEU A 95 -15.45 -1.79 6.29
C LEU A 95 -13.96 -1.67 5.98
N VAL A 96 -13.09 -2.32 6.76
CA VAL A 96 -11.64 -2.36 6.50
C VAL A 96 -11.33 -3.02 5.17
N LEU A 97 -11.94 -4.19 4.86
CA LEU A 97 -11.75 -4.84 3.57
C LEU A 97 -12.25 -3.99 2.40
N THR A 98 -13.42 -3.36 2.56
CA THR A 98 -13.97 -2.45 1.55
C THR A 98 -13.06 -1.24 1.35
N LEU A 99 -12.47 -0.71 2.42
CA LEU A 99 -11.51 0.39 2.35
C LEU A 99 -10.23 -0.04 1.63
N ILE A 100 -9.67 -1.21 1.96
CA ILE A 100 -8.49 -1.76 1.28
C ILE A 100 -8.77 -1.94 -0.21
N ASP A 101 -9.90 -2.54 -0.58
CA ASP A 101 -10.31 -2.72 -1.97
C ASP A 101 -10.43 -1.38 -2.71
N ARG A 102 -11.05 -0.38 -2.07
CA ARG A 102 -11.20 0.97 -2.63
C ARG A 102 -9.89 1.76 -2.75
N LEU A 103 -8.93 1.51 -1.86
CA LEU A 103 -7.63 2.20 -1.86
C LEU A 103 -6.56 1.48 -2.68
N THR A 104 -6.76 0.19 -2.99
CA THR A 104 -5.81 -0.59 -3.79
C THR A 104 -5.79 -0.03 -5.22
N PRO A 105 -4.65 0.45 -5.72
CA PRO A 105 -4.56 0.97 -7.08
C PRO A 105 -4.90 -0.12 -8.08
N THR A 106 -5.85 0.16 -8.98
CA THR A 106 -6.15 -0.74 -10.10
C THR A 106 -5.01 -0.67 -11.11
N GLY A 107 -4.52 -1.82 -11.56
CA GLY A 107 -3.57 -1.88 -12.67
C GLY A 107 -4.23 -1.55 -14.02
N PRO A 108 -3.47 -1.02 -14.99
CA PRO A 108 -3.96 -0.86 -16.35
C PRO A 108 -4.31 -2.23 -16.94
N SER A 109 -5.40 -2.30 -17.71
CA SER A 109 -5.75 -3.51 -18.48
C SER A 109 -5.12 -3.39 -19.87
N ASN A 110 -3.91 -3.90 -20.01
CA ASN A 110 -3.10 -3.73 -21.22
C ASN A 110 -2.32 -5.02 -21.56
N GLY A 111 -1.54 -4.99 -22.64
CA GLY A 111 -0.79 -6.16 -23.11
C GLY A 111 0.18 -6.73 -22.07
N LEU A 112 0.94 -5.86 -21.41
CA LEU A 112 1.88 -6.23 -20.35
C LEU A 112 1.17 -6.91 -19.17
N GLN A 113 0.03 -6.38 -18.73
CA GLN A 113 -0.73 -6.96 -17.64
C GLN A 113 -1.24 -8.37 -17.98
N ARG A 114 -1.68 -8.61 -19.22
CA ARG A 114 -2.08 -9.96 -19.68
C ARG A 114 -0.90 -10.93 -19.71
N ILE A 115 0.29 -10.47 -20.09
CA ILE A 115 1.51 -11.30 -20.05
C ILE A 115 1.80 -11.69 -18.60
N VAL A 116 1.80 -10.72 -17.68
CA VAL A 116 2.02 -10.99 -16.24
C VAL A 116 1.03 -12.01 -15.69
N GLU A 117 -0.25 -11.95 -16.09
CA GLU A 117 -1.30 -12.86 -15.61
C GLU A 117 -1.24 -14.27 -16.21
N THR A 118 -0.63 -14.44 -17.38
CA THR A 118 -0.67 -15.71 -18.14
C THR A 118 0.67 -16.41 -18.27
N TRP A 119 1.77 -15.76 -17.88
CA TRP A 119 3.12 -16.31 -17.94
C TRP A 119 3.28 -17.53 -17.02
N LYS A 120 3.87 -18.60 -17.53
CA LYS A 120 4.06 -19.87 -16.81
C LYS A 120 5.51 -20.20 -16.52
N GLY A 121 6.44 -19.69 -17.32
CA GLY A 121 7.85 -20.03 -17.22
C GLY A 121 8.71 -19.31 -18.25
N PRO A 122 10.04 -19.44 -18.18
CA PRO A 122 10.98 -18.70 -19.05
C PRO A 122 10.75 -18.87 -20.57
N THR A 123 10.13 -19.96 -21.01
CA THR A 123 9.73 -20.15 -22.42
C THR A 123 8.72 -19.11 -22.89
N ASP A 124 7.89 -18.60 -21.98
CA ASP A 124 6.86 -17.61 -22.27
C ASP A 124 7.43 -16.20 -22.39
N SER A 125 8.69 -15.97 -21.99
CA SER A 125 9.34 -14.65 -22.09
C SER A 125 9.25 -14.07 -23.50
N VAL A 126 9.33 -14.90 -24.55
CA VAL A 126 9.11 -14.47 -25.94
C VAL A 126 7.75 -14.94 -26.45
N ALA A 127 7.31 -16.16 -26.10
CA ALA A 127 6.09 -16.71 -26.66
C ALA A 127 4.83 -15.90 -26.30
N ALA A 128 4.80 -15.27 -25.12
CA ALA A 128 3.68 -14.42 -24.68
C ALA A 128 3.55 -13.11 -25.48
N LEU A 129 4.56 -12.73 -26.27
CA LEU A 129 4.52 -11.57 -27.17
C LEU A 129 3.85 -11.88 -28.51
N SER A 130 3.40 -13.12 -28.75
CA SER A 130 2.80 -13.55 -30.02
C SER A 130 1.34 -14.03 -29.82
N PRO A 131 0.36 -13.47 -30.55
CA PRO A 131 0.48 -12.29 -31.42
C PRO A 131 0.79 -11.01 -30.61
N TRP A 132 1.44 -10.03 -31.28
CA TRP A 132 1.82 -8.77 -30.62
C TRP A 132 0.60 -8.04 -30.02
N PRO A 133 0.60 -7.72 -28.72
CA PRO A 133 -0.46 -6.94 -28.10
C PRO A 133 -0.35 -5.47 -28.50
N LYS A 134 -1.33 -4.95 -29.25
CA LYS A 134 -1.32 -3.56 -29.74
C LYS A 134 -1.33 -2.50 -28.63
N ASP A 135 -1.95 -2.84 -27.51
CA ASP A 135 -2.02 -2.06 -26.27
C ASP A 135 -0.88 -2.42 -25.31
N PHE A 136 0.31 -2.80 -25.81
CA PHE A 136 1.39 -3.41 -25.02
C PHE A 136 1.64 -2.72 -23.68
N SER A 137 1.99 -1.43 -23.69
CA SER A 137 2.31 -0.64 -22.49
C SER A 137 1.35 0.53 -22.25
N GLN A 138 0.18 0.51 -22.87
CA GLN A 138 -0.79 1.60 -22.79
C GLN A 138 -1.16 1.92 -21.33
N GLY A 139 -1.10 3.20 -20.96
CA GLY A 139 -1.47 3.68 -19.62
C GLY A 139 -0.46 3.37 -18.52
N ILE A 140 0.75 2.92 -18.85
CA ILE A 140 1.84 2.78 -17.88
C ILE A 140 2.71 4.03 -17.91
N THR A 141 2.73 4.76 -16.80
CA THR A 141 3.66 5.87 -16.59
C THR A 141 4.99 5.33 -16.09
N PRO A 142 6.12 5.63 -16.77
CA PRO A 142 7.43 5.24 -16.26
C PRO A 142 7.77 5.99 -14.97
N VAL A 143 8.38 5.28 -14.03
CA VAL A 143 8.82 5.76 -12.72
C VAL A 143 10.28 5.38 -12.54
N GLN A 144 11.11 6.30 -12.02
CA GLN A 144 12.51 6.05 -11.70
C GLN A 144 12.66 5.12 -10.47
N CYS A 145 12.20 3.88 -10.63
CA CYS A 145 12.43 2.79 -9.72
C CYS A 145 13.21 1.66 -10.39
N HIS A 146 14.05 1.02 -9.59
CA HIS A 146 14.84 -0.13 -9.96
C HIS A 146 14.28 -1.36 -9.26
N SER A 147 13.78 -2.29 -10.07
CA SER A 147 13.32 -3.61 -9.66
C SER A 147 14.53 -4.43 -9.20
N HIS A 148 14.78 -4.40 -7.89
CA HIS A 148 15.90 -5.11 -7.27
C HIS A 148 15.67 -6.61 -7.30
N ASN A 149 16.72 -7.36 -7.63
CA ASN A 149 16.65 -8.80 -7.87
C ASN A 149 15.47 -9.18 -8.77
N ASP A 150 15.29 -8.47 -9.88
CA ASP A 150 14.14 -8.63 -10.78
C ASP A 150 13.91 -10.10 -11.18
N TYR A 151 14.98 -10.86 -11.33
CA TYR A 151 14.95 -12.29 -11.61
C TYR A 151 14.37 -13.17 -10.49
N TRP A 152 14.05 -12.65 -9.30
CA TRP A 152 13.26 -13.35 -8.27
C TRP A 152 11.75 -13.18 -8.46
N ARG A 153 11.33 -12.26 -9.32
CA ARG A 153 9.92 -12.03 -9.60
C ARG A 153 9.28 -13.26 -10.24
N SER A 154 7.96 -13.37 -10.06
CA SER A 154 7.20 -14.44 -10.67
C SER A 154 7.26 -14.34 -12.19
N VAL A 155 7.23 -13.11 -12.71
CA VAL A 155 7.42 -12.80 -14.14
C VAL A 155 8.55 -11.78 -14.31
N PRO A 156 9.82 -12.23 -14.43
CA PRO A 156 10.98 -11.35 -14.66
C PRO A 156 10.78 -10.45 -15.88
N LEU A 157 11.39 -9.26 -15.84
CA LEU A 157 11.22 -8.14 -16.77
C LEU A 157 9.79 -7.56 -16.77
N TYR A 158 8.77 -8.39 -16.98
CA TYR A 158 7.40 -7.98 -17.22
C TYR A 158 6.71 -7.38 -15.98
N GLU A 159 6.89 -7.95 -14.79
CA GLU A 159 6.30 -7.36 -13.56
C GLU A 159 6.83 -5.94 -13.32
N ALA A 160 8.12 -5.69 -13.55
CA ALA A 160 8.73 -4.39 -13.35
C ALA A 160 8.23 -3.35 -14.35
N ILE A 161 8.27 -3.67 -15.66
CA ILE A 161 7.80 -2.74 -16.69
C ILE A 161 6.27 -2.57 -16.67
N ALA A 162 5.50 -3.59 -16.27
CA ALA A 162 4.05 -3.46 -16.06
C ALA A 162 3.72 -2.55 -14.87
N ALA A 163 4.55 -2.54 -13.84
CA ALA A 163 4.45 -1.59 -12.73
C ALA A 163 4.88 -0.17 -13.13
N GLY A 164 5.77 -0.03 -14.12
CA GLY A 164 6.30 1.24 -14.60
C GLY A 164 7.76 1.48 -14.20
N CYS A 165 8.45 0.52 -13.56
CA CYS A 165 9.86 0.70 -13.24
C CYS A 165 10.73 0.76 -14.48
N THR A 166 11.64 1.74 -14.49
CA THR A 166 12.60 1.98 -15.58
C THR A 166 13.96 1.33 -15.32
N GLY A 167 14.09 0.51 -14.28
CA GLY A 167 15.27 -0.30 -14.02
C GLY A 167 14.95 -1.74 -13.63
N VAL A 168 15.73 -2.69 -14.15
CA VAL A 168 15.70 -4.13 -13.80
C VAL A 168 17.12 -4.65 -13.56
N GLU A 169 17.24 -5.73 -12.79
CA GLU A 169 18.52 -6.32 -12.39
C GLU A 169 18.64 -7.78 -12.78
N ALA A 170 19.82 -8.19 -13.23
CA ALA A 170 20.17 -9.58 -13.49
C ALA A 170 21.50 -9.95 -12.80
N ASP A 171 21.44 -10.86 -11.82
CA ASP A 171 22.62 -11.48 -11.23
C ASP A 171 23.11 -12.60 -12.15
N ILE A 172 24.21 -12.36 -12.88
CA ILE A 172 24.69 -13.29 -13.90
C ILE A 172 25.89 -14.11 -13.45
N TRP A 173 25.90 -15.37 -13.87
CA TRP A 173 26.98 -16.33 -13.64
C TRP A 173 27.38 -16.96 -14.97
N LEU A 174 28.68 -16.90 -15.31
CA LEU A 174 29.23 -17.67 -16.41
C LEU A 174 29.28 -19.16 -16.05
N GLN A 175 28.43 -19.96 -16.71
CA GLN A 175 28.38 -21.41 -16.50
C GLN A 175 28.11 -22.14 -17.82
N GLY A 176 28.98 -23.11 -18.16
CA GLY A 176 28.79 -23.92 -19.36
C GLY A 176 28.86 -23.12 -20.69
N GLY A 177 29.50 -21.95 -20.68
CA GLY A 177 29.58 -21.05 -21.84
C GLY A 177 28.37 -20.13 -22.02
N ASP A 178 27.40 -20.14 -21.11
CA ASP A 178 26.25 -19.24 -21.10
C ASP A 178 26.23 -18.38 -19.81
N LEU A 179 25.43 -17.32 -19.83
CA LEU A 179 25.20 -16.43 -18.70
C LEU A 179 23.87 -16.79 -18.03
N LEU A 180 23.95 -17.62 -17.00
CA LEU A 180 22.77 -18.02 -16.22
C LEU A 180 22.44 -16.96 -15.17
N VAL A 181 21.17 -16.78 -14.87
CA VAL A 181 20.68 -15.74 -13.95
C VAL A 181 20.24 -16.36 -12.63
N GLY A 182 20.74 -15.82 -11.51
CA GLY A 182 20.31 -16.22 -10.17
C GLY A 182 21.19 -15.66 -9.07
N HIS A 183 20.65 -15.60 -7.85
CA HIS A 183 21.36 -15.01 -6.71
C HIS A 183 22.61 -15.81 -6.31
N GLY A 184 22.56 -17.13 -6.51
CA GLY A 184 23.69 -18.01 -6.23
C GLY A 184 23.69 -19.23 -7.13
N LYS A 185 24.82 -19.94 -7.18
CA LYS A 185 25.01 -21.12 -8.04
C LYS A 185 23.92 -22.20 -7.91
N ARG A 186 23.27 -22.30 -6.74
CA ARG A 186 22.20 -23.28 -6.48
C ARG A 186 20.85 -22.92 -7.10
N SER A 187 20.62 -21.66 -7.43
CA SER A 187 19.39 -21.19 -8.07
C SER A 187 19.50 -21.12 -9.60
N LEU A 188 20.65 -21.50 -10.17
CA LEU A 188 20.87 -21.45 -11.61
C LEU A 188 20.14 -22.60 -12.29
N SER A 189 19.49 -22.28 -13.41
CA SER A 189 18.86 -23.27 -14.27
C SER A 189 19.09 -22.91 -15.74
N PRO A 190 19.23 -23.90 -16.64
CA PRO A 190 19.53 -23.64 -18.06
C PRO A 190 18.45 -22.85 -18.81
N ASP A 191 17.20 -22.89 -18.34
CA ASP A 191 16.08 -22.13 -18.89
C ASP A 191 16.05 -20.67 -18.43
N ARG A 192 16.85 -20.31 -17.42
CA ARG A 192 16.98 -18.95 -16.87
C ARG A 192 18.34 -18.36 -17.19
N SER A 193 18.55 -17.97 -18.45
CA SER A 193 19.72 -17.25 -18.90
C SER A 193 19.43 -15.77 -19.10
N LEU A 194 20.48 -14.95 -19.20
CA LEU A 194 20.37 -13.53 -19.51
C LEU A 194 19.62 -13.34 -20.84
N LYS A 195 19.88 -14.22 -21.83
CA LYS A 195 19.14 -14.24 -23.10
C LYS A 195 17.66 -14.54 -22.91
N SER A 196 17.31 -15.59 -22.18
CA SER A 196 15.91 -16.03 -22.08
C SER A 196 15.04 -15.06 -21.26
N LEU A 197 15.59 -14.46 -20.21
CA LEU A 197 14.83 -13.57 -19.31
C LEU A 197 14.84 -12.10 -19.75
N TYR A 198 15.91 -11.62 -20.39
CA TYR A 198 16.07 -10.19 -20.67
C TYR A 198 16.35 -9.88 -22.14
N ILE A 199 17.38 -10.45 -22.77
CA ILE A 199 17.80 -9.98 -24.11
C ILE A 199 16.78 -10.33 -25.19
N ASN A 200 16.34 -11.59 -25.26
CA ASN A 200 15.40 -12.03 -26.29
C ASN A 200 14.02 -11.33 -26.17
N PRO A 201 13.40 -11.23 -24.98
CA PRO A 201 12.16 -10.46 -24.85
C PRO A 201 12.35 -8.98 -25.19
N LEU A 202 13.42 -8.31 -24.72
CA LEU A 202 13.68 -6.91 -25.05
C LEU A 202 13.86 -6.68 -26.55
N THR A 203 14.62 -7.56 -27.21
CA THR A 203 14.82 -7.49 -28.66
C THR A 203 13.49 -7.63 -29.39
N THR A 204 12.65 -8.59 -28.99
CA THR A 204 11.34 -8.82 -29.60
C THR A 204 10.38 -7.65 -29.38
N ILE A 205 10.34 -7.10 -28.16
CA ILE A 205 9.53 -5.93 -27.80
C ILE A 205 9.94 -4.74 -28.68
N LEU A 206 11.23 -4.41 -28.70
CA LEU A 206 11.74 -3.26 -29.44
C LEU A 206 11.60 -3.42 -30.95
N SER A 207 11.77 -4.63 -31.49
CA SER A 207 11.48 -4.94 -32.90
C SER A 207 10.04 -4.57 -33.25
N ASN A 208 9.06 -5.04 -32.47
CA ASN A 208 7.65 -4.79 -32.74
C ASN A 208 7.29 -3.31 -32.61
N LEU A 209 7.81 -2.63 -31.59
CA LEU A 209 7.58 -1.20 -31.37
C LEU A 209 8.20 -0.33 -32.47
N ASN A 210 9.29 -0.77 -33.10
CA ASN A 210 10.03 0.00 -34.10
C ASN A 210 9.86 -0.53 -35.55
N THR A 211 8.95 -1.47 -35.81
CA THR A 211 8.79 -2.13 -37.14
C THR A 211 8.44 -1.15 -38.28
N ASN A 212 7.82 -0.01 -37.98
CA ASN A 212 7.43 1.02 -38.97
C ASN A 212 7.91 2.44 -38.59
N SER A 213 8.93 2.55 -37.73
CA SER A 213 9.45 3.87 -37.36
C SER A 213 10.20 4.49 -38.53
N SER A 214 9.54 5.38 -39.26
CA SER A 214 10.17 6.30 -40.24
C SER A 214 11.01 7.40 -39.55
N ALA A 215 10.93 7.49 -38.23
CA ALA A 215 11.65 8.47 -37.43
C ALA A 215 13.10 8.03 -37.23
N ASN A 216 14.05 8.98 -37.31
CA ASN A 216 15.47 8.78 -37.04
C ASN A 216 15.78 8.41 -35.57
N THR A 217 14.78 8.16 -34.73
CA THR A 217 14.89 7.91 -33.30
C THR A 217 14.06 6.68 -32.91
N SER A 218 14.71 5.67 -32.34
CA SER A 218 14.07 4.48 -31.79
C SER A 218 13.18 4.83 -30.60
N VAL A 219 12.01 4.19 -30.51
CA VAL A 219 11.10 4.32 -29.36
C VAL A 219 11.40 3.24 -28.31
N GLY A 220 11.26 3.62 -27.04
CA GLY A 220 11.36 2.77 -25.87
C GLY A 220 10.06 2.02 -25.54
N ILE A 221 10.05 1.40 -24.36
CA ILE A 221 9.04 0.42 -23.95
C ILE A 221 7.71 1.07 -23.57
N PHE A 222 7.73 2.29 -23.03
CA PHE A 222 6.58 2.95 -22.43
C PHE A 222 5.88 3.85 -23.44
N ASP A 223 4.62 3.54 -23.78
CA ASP A 223 3.82 4.33 -24.73
C ASP A 223 3.58 5.78 -24.24
N VAL A 224 3.43 5.97 -22.93
CA VAL A 224 3.22 7.29 -22.31
C VAL A 224 4.45 8.21 -22.47
N ASP A 225 5.65 7.64 -22.44
CA ASP A 225 6.90 8.35 -22.72
C ASP A 225 7.87 7.43 -23.46
N PRO A 226 7.83 7.45 -24.81
CA PRO A 226 8.65 6.57 -25.65
C PRO A 226 10.14 6.94 -25.64
N THR A 227 10.54 8.04 -24.98
CA THR A 227 11.96 8.43 -24.87
C THR A 227 12.64 7.86 -23.63
N THR A 228 11.85 7.33 -22.68
CA THR A 228 12.38 6.70 -21.47
C THR A 228 13.18 5.44 -21.82
N SER A 229 14.44 5.41 -21.41
CA SER A 229 15.30 4.23 -21.50
C SER A 229 15.05 3.27 -20.33
N LEU A 230 15.00 1.96 -20.61
CA LEU A 230 15.04 0.93 -19.58
C LEU A 230 16.48 0.63 -19.20
N THR A 231 16.81 0.75 -17.92
CA THR A 231 18.12 0.38 -17.41
C THR A 231 18.17 -1.11 -17.05
N LEU A 232 19.06 -1.86 -17.69
CA LEU A 232 19.40 -3.23 -17.35
C LEU A 232 20.70 -3.23 -16.53
N LEU A 233 20.59 -3.41 -15.21
CA LEU A 233 21.74 -3.58 -14.32
C LEU A 233 22.18 -5.04 -14.35
N ILE A 234 23.44 -5.26 -14.70
CA ILE A 234 24.08 -6.56 -14.77
C ILE A 234 25.02 -6.68 -13.58
N ASP A 235 24.66 -7.53 -12.61
CA ASP A 235 25.51 -7.84 -11.47
C ASP A 235 26.30 -9.12 -11.78
N ILE A 236 27.59 -8.94 -12.10
CA ILE A 236 28.49 -10.06 -12.43
C ILE A 236 28.88 -10.76 -11.13
N LYS A 237 28.50 -12.04 -10.99
CA LYS A 237 28.79 -12.86 -9.80
C LYS A 237 29.93 -13.86 -9.99
N SER A 238 30.44 -13.97 -11.22
CA SER A 238 31.57 -14.82 -11.62
C SER A 238 32.77 -13.96 -12.00
N ASP A 239 33.89 -14.59 -12.38
CA ASP A 239 35.08 -13.87 -12.83
C ASP A 239 34.76 -12.84 -13.93
N GLY A 240 34.98 -11.56 -13.63
CA GLY A 240 34.64 -10.44 -14.51
C GLY A 240 35.32 -10.54 -15.87
N ASN A 241 36.61 -10.87 -15.89
CA ASN A 241 37.41 -10.96 -17.11
C ASN A 241 36.93 -12.07 -18.06
N ALA A 242 36.56 -13.24 -17.53
CA ALA A 242 35.99 -14.33 -18.32
C ALA A 242 34.54 -14.05 -18.74
N THR A 243 33.76 -13.35 -17.91
CA THR A 243 32.33 -13.09 -18.14
C THR A 243 32.12 -11.97 -19.16
N TRP A 244 32.97 -10.94 -19.14
CA TRP A 244 32.85 -9.73 -19.97
C TRP A 244 32.69 -9.97 -21.47
N PRO A 245 33.56 -10.74 -22.16
CA PRO A 245 33.41 -10.96 -23.61
C PRO A 245 32.12 -11.70 -23.96
N ILE A 246 31.66 -12.61 -23.09
CA ILE A 246 30.39 -13.32 -23.28
C ILE A 246 29.23 -12.33 -23.12
N LEU A 247 29.26 -11.45 -22.11
CA LEU A 247 28.24 -10.42 -21.93
C LEU A 247 28.09 -9.53 -23.18
N LEU A 248 29.21 -9.03 -23.71
CA LEU A 248 29.19 -8.20 -24.92
C LEU A 248 28.63 -8.94 -26.15
N ASP A 249 28.92 -10.24 -26.30
CA ASP A 249 28.33 -11.09 -27.34
C ASP A 249 26.81 -11.21 -27.15
N GLN A 250 26.34 -11.48 -25.93
CA GLN A 250 24.90 -11.60 -25.65
C GLN A 250 24.15 -10.29 -25.87
N LEU A 251 24.79 -9.13 -25.67
CA LEU A 251 24.21 -7.81 -25.94
C LEU A 251 24.19 -7.44 -27.43
N SER A 252 24.86 -8.21 -28.30
CA SER A 252 25.00 -7.89 -29.72
C SER A 252 23.70 -7.69 -30.50
N PRO A 253 22.56 -8.37 -30.22
CA PRO A 253 21.30 -8.11 -30.92
C PRO A 253 20.77 -6.70 -30.65
N LEU A 254 20.83 -6.24 -29.39
CA LEU A 254 20.41 -4.88 -29.02
C LEU A 254 21.40 -3.83 -29.58
N ARG A 255 22.70 -4.14 -29.54
CA ARG A 255 23.75 -3.25 -30.07
C ARG A 255 23.61 -3.05 -31.59
N SER A 256 23.50 -4.14 -32.35
CA SER A 256 23.42 -4.09 -33.82
C SER A 256 22.13 -3.44 -34.32
N ALA A 257 21.05 -3.49 -33.55
CA ALA A 257 19.82 -2.77 -33.82
C ALA A 257 19.84 -1.28 -33.42
N GLY A 258 20.94 -0.79 -32.84
CA GLY A 258 21.07 0.61 -32.40
C GLY A 258 20.19 0.94 -31.18
N TRP A 259 19.88 -0.05 -30.34
CA TRP A 259 18.96 0.12 -29.20
C TRP A 259 19.65 0.36 -27.85
N LEU A 260 20.97 0.25 -27.81
CA LEU A 260 21.74 0.53 -26.60
C LEU A 260 22.15 2.00 -26.53
N THR A 261 21.91 2.62 -25.38
CA THR A 261 22.59 3.84 -24.97
C THR A 261 24.08 3.54 -24.88
N HIS A 262 24.90 4.39 -25.49
CA HIS A 262 26.35 4.22 -25.47
C HIS A 262 27.09 5.55 -25.51
N TRP A 263 28.29 5.55 -24.95
CA TRP A 263 29.26 6.61 -25.17
C TRP A 263 29.97 6.36 -26.50
N ASN A 264 29.91 7.32 -27.42
CA ASN A 264 30.68 7.25 -28.66
C ASN A 264 32.08 7.83 -28.43
N GLY A 265 33.11 7.00 -28.54
CA GLY A 265 34.49 7.38 -28.24
C GLY A 265 35.07 8.38 -29.23
N THR A 266 34.63 8.31 -30.49
CA THR A 266 35.07 9.19 -31.57
C THR A 266 34.47 10.60 -31.42
N SER A 267 33.15 10.73 -31.29
CA SER A 267 32.48 12.04 -31.16
C SER A 267 32.52 12.60 -29.75
N LYS A 268 32.87 11.79 -28.75
CA LYS A 268 32.82 12.12 -27.32
C LYS A 268 31.44 12.61 -26.88
N THR A 269 30.41 11.86 -27.27
CA THR A 269 29.02 12.18 -26.94
C THR A 269 28.26 10.94 -26.50
N LEU A 270 27.32 11.12 -25.58
CA LEU A 270 26.35 10.10 -25.21
C LEU A 270 25.27 9.98 -26.29
N VAL A 271 25.17 8.82 -26.92
CA VAL A 271 24.07 8.47 -27.83
C VAL A 271 23.03 7.70 -27.02
N ARG A 272 21.80 8.22 -26.95
CA ARG A 272 20.71 7.58 -26.20
C ARG A 272 20.02 6.50 -27.03
N GLY A 273 19.76 5.36 -26.40
CA GLY A 273 18.94 4.29 -26.90
C GLY A 273 17.85 3.90 -25.90
N PRO A 274 16.85 3.10 -26.32
CA PRO A 274 15.77 2.63 -25.46
C PRO A 274 16.21 1.70 -24.32
N VAL A 275 17.45 1.18 -24.34
CA VAL A 275 18.02 0.38 -23.26
C VAL A 275 19.37 0.95 -22.83
N THR A 276 19.60 1.11 -21.53
CA THR A 276 20.90 1.45 -20.96
C THR A 276 21.42 0.26 -20.17
N VAL A 277 22.65 -0.19 -20.41
CA VAL A 277 23.24 -1.30 -19.66
C VAL A 277 24.24 -0.78 -18.65
N VAL A 278 24.15 -1.26 -17.42
CA VAL A 278 25.07 -0.87 -16.33
C VAL A 278 25.66 -2.14 -15.73
N GLY A 279 26.99 -2.22 -15.58
CA GLY A 279 27.68 -3.33 -14.94
C GLY A 279 28.03 -3.01 -13.48
N THR A 280 27.75 -3.95 -12.58
CA THR A 280 28.09 -3.94 -11.15
C THR A 280 28.64 -5.31 -10.73
N GLY A 281 28.89 -5.52 -9.44
CA GLY A 281 29.50 -6.75 -8.91
C GLY A 281 30.98 -6.87 -9.30
N ASP A 282 31.37 -8.02 -9.86
CA ASP A 282 32.73 -8.27 -10.38
C ASP A 282 32.97 -7.63 -11.77
N THR A 283 32.17 -6.62 -12.15
CA THR A 283 32.46 -5.79 -13.32
C THR A 283 33.75 -5.01 -13.08
N MET A 284 34.72 -5.16 -13.98
CA MET A 284 36.03 -4.51 -13.89
C MET A 284 35.98 -3.14 -14.57
N PHE A 285 36.29 -2.06 -13.86
CA PHE A 285 36.23 -0.69 -14.37
C PHE A 285 37.14 -0.50 -15.61
N GLU A 286 38.33 -1.11 -15.59
CA GLU A 286 39.29 -1.11 -16.67
C GLU A 286 38.76 -1.74 -17.96
N LEU A 287 37.89 -2.76 -17.88
CA LEU A 287 37.26 -3.35 -19.06
C LEU A 287 36.22 -2.42 -19.66
N VAL A 288 35.51 -1.66 -18.82
CA VAL A 288 34.53 -0.66 -19.27
C VAL A 288 35.21 0.48 -20.02
N VAL A 289 36.31 1.03 -19.47
CA VAL A 289 36.97 2.20 -20.07
C VAL A 289 37.93 1.86 -21.21
N ALA A 290 38.30 0.59 -21.38
CA ALA A 290 39.12 0.11 -22.50
C ALA A 290 38.35 0.11 -23.83
N GLU A 291 37.02 0.03 -23.80
CA GLU A 291 36.18 0.14 -24.99
C GLU A 291 36.16 1.58 -25.51
N GLU A 292 36.37 1.74 -26.83
CA GLU A 292 36.24 3.04 -27.49
C GLU A 292 34.78 3.52 -27.44
N ASP A 293 33.88 2.69 -27.98
CA ASP A 293 32.44 2.87 -27.85
C ASP A 293 31.91 2.04 -26.69
N ARG A 294 31.44 2.71 -25.64
CA ARG A 294 31.04 2.05 -24.38
C ARG A 294 29.54 1.82 -24.36
N TYR A 295 29.15 0.57 -24.54
CA TYR A 295 27.74 0.11 -24.51
C TYR A 295 27.29 -0.37 -23.13
N VAL A 296 28.23 -0.53 -22.20
CA VAL A 296 27.98 -0.89 -20.80
C VAL A 296 28.66 0.16 -19.94
N PHE A 297 27.89 0.81 -19.06
CA PHE A 297 28.40 1.80 -18.11
C PHE A 297 28.72 1.15 -16.77
N PHE A 298 29.60 1.77 -15.99
CA PHE A 298 29.93 1.31 -14.65
C PHE A 298 28.93 1.78 -13.58
N ASP A 299 28.68 0.95 -12.57
CA ASP A 299 28.00 1.33 -11.33
C ASP A 299 29.03 1.84 -10.31
N ALA A 300 29.18 3.16 -10.22
CA ALA A 300 30.20 3.77 -9.38
C ALA A 300 29.91 3.60 -7.86
N PRO A 301 30.94 3.53 -7.00
CA PRO A 301 30.75 3.52 -5.55
C PRO A 301 30.28 4.90 -5.05
N LEU A 302 29.00 5.01 -4.69
CA LEU A 302 28.38 6.28 -4.29
C LEU A 302 29.05 6.90 -3.04
N ASN A 303 29.53 6.06 -2.11
CA ASN A 303 30.22 6.51 -0.91
C ASN A 303 31.59 7.16 -1.17
N ASP A 304 32.20 6.91 -2.32
CA ASP A 304 33.55 7.39 -2.64
C ASP A 304 33.53 8.55 -3.64
N LEU A 305 32.39 8.85 -4.26
CA LEU A 305 32.26 9.86 -5.31
C LEU A 305 32.79 11.24 -4.89
N ALA A 306 32.49 11.69 -3.67
CA ALA A 306 32.89 13.03 -3.22
C ALA A 306 34.41 13.23 -3.22
N GLN A 307 35.19 12.16 -3.07
CA GLN A 307 36.65 12.19 -2.98
C GLN A 307 37.33 11.62 -4.24
N ASN A 308 36.55 11.11 -5.20
CA ASN A 308 37.06 10.43 -6.37
C ASN A 308 36.44 11.01 -7.66
N SER A 309 37.29 11.63 -8.49
CA SER A 309 36.89 12.21 -9.78
C SER A 309 36.96 11.21 -10.94
N THR A 310 37.33 9.95 -10.69
CA THR A 310 37.46 8.90 -11.72
C THR A 310 36.13 8.61 -12.42
N TYR A 311 35.02 8.66 -11.66
CA TYR A 311 33.70 8.31 -12.13
C TYR A 311 32.98 9.53 -12.70
N THR A 312 32.66 9.49 -13.98
CA THR A 312 31.98 10.56 -14.72
C THR A 312 30.84 9.96 -15.55
N SER A 313 29.97 10.81 -16.09
CA SER A 313 28.91 10.40 -17.01
C SER A 313 29.39 9.78 -18.32
N GLU A 314 30.71 9.81 -18.60
CA GLU A 314 31.31 9.16 -19.77
C GLU A 314 31.58 7.66 -19.55
N ASN A 315 31.77 7.24 -18.29
CA ASN A 315 32.15 5.86 -17.93
C ASN A 315 31.15 5.19 -16.99
N SER A 316 30.40 5.96 -16.24
CA SER A 316 29.45 5.49 -15.23
C SER A 316 28.06 6.03 -15.52
N TYR A 317 27.04 5.30 -15.11
CA TYR A 317 25.65 5.72 -15.24
C TYR A 317 24.95 5.74 -13.88
N TYR A 318 25.14 4.68 -13.11
CA TYR A 318 24.74 4.63 -11.72
C TYR A 318 25.87 5.00 -10.79
N ALA A 319 25.48 5.41 -9.58
CA ALA A 319 26.33 5.36 -8.42
C ALA A 319 25.54 4.74 -7.26
N SER A 320 25.97 3.57 -6.80
CA SER A 320 25.24 2.78 -5.82
C SER A 320 25.99 2.63 -4.49
N VAL A 321 25.24 2.47 -3.39
CA VAL A 321 25.77 2.05 -2.09
C VAL A 321 24.70 1.32 -1.28
N SER A 322 25.10 0.41 -0.39
CA SER A 322 24.19 -0.11 0.63
C SER A 322 23.80 1.00 1.59
N LEU A 323 22.49 1.16 1.85
CA LEU A 323 21.99 2.13 2.82
C LEU A 323 22.65 1.92 4.19
N GLN A 324 22.76 0.66 4.64
CA GLN A 324 23.38 0.33 5.92
C GLN A 324 24.87 0.71 5.95
N LYS A 325 25.61 0.52 4.86
CA LYS A 325 27.02 0.94 4.78
C LYS A 325 27.16 2.47 4.76
N ALA A 326 26.23 3.18 4.12
CA ALA A 326 26.27 4.62 4.00
C ALA A 326 25.94 5.34 5.33
N ILE A 327 24.92 4.88 6.06
CA ILE A 327 24.37 5.62 7.20
C ILE A 327 24.17 4.79 8.47
N GLY A 328 24.56 3.52 8.49
CA GLY A 328 24.36 2.62 9.61
C GLY A 328 22.91 2.13 9.75
N VAL A 329 22.55 1.73 10.98
CA VAL A 329 21.20 1.24 11.29
C VAL A 329 20.22 2.40 11.38
N VAL A 330 19.06 2.26 10.74
CA VAL A 330 17.95 3.20 10.85
C VAL A 330 16.90 2.62 11.80
N TRP A 331 16.54 3.37 12.82
CA TRP A 331 15.52 2.97 13.77
C TRP A 331 14.11 3.02 13.17
N PRO A 332 13.13 2.27 13.70
CA PRO A 332 11.78 2.21 13.13
C PRO A 332 11.10 3.57 12.92
N TRP A 333 11.38 4.58 13.75
CA TRP A 333 10.82 5.94 13.60
C TRP A 333 11.41 6.74 12.43
N GLY A 334 12.48 6.28 11.79
CA GLY A 334 13.08 6.90 10.60
C GLY A 334 14.53 7.35 10.80
N PRO A 335 15.14 7.90 9.74
CA PRO A 335 16.53 8.37 9.79
C PRO A 335 16.68 9.60 10.69
N THR A 336 17.80 9.67 11.41
CA THR A 336 18.21 10.87 12.16
C THR A 336 18.62 11.99 11.20
N ASP A 337 18.67 13.24 11.66
CA ASP A 337 19.04 14.37 10.80
C ASP A 337 20.48 14.26 10.27
N ASN A 338 21.39 13.66 11.05
CA ASN A 338 22.74 13.35 10.57
C ASN A 338 22.70 12.32 9.42
N GLN A 339 21.90 11.26 9.54
CA GLN A 339 21.74 10.27 8.47
C GLN A 339 21.13 10.89 7.20
N LYS A 340 20.14 11.77 7.36
CA LYS A 340 19.54 12.54 6.26
C LYS A 340 20.58 13.40 5.53
N GLN A 341 21.40 14.15 6.28
CA GLN A 341 22.45 14.99 5.71
C GLN A 341 23.52 14.18 4.96
N ILE A 342 23.90 12.99 5.47
CA ILE A 342 24.83 12.10 4.78
C ILE A 342 24.25 11.63 3.44
N MET A 343 23.00 11.15 3.45
CA MET A 343 22.31 10.73 2.22
C MET A 343 22.25 11.88 1.22
N GLN A 344 21.81 13.07 1.63
CA GLN A 344 21.72 14.25 0.77
C GLN A 344 23.07 14.63 0.14
N LYS A 345 24.17 14.61 0.91
CA LYS A 345 25.51 14.88 0.36
C LYS A 345 25.91 13.87 -0.72
N MET A 346 25.62 12.59 -0.52
CA MET A 346 25.89 11.55 -1.52
C MET A 346 25.03 11.76 -2.77
N LEU A 347 23.74 12.06 -2.59
CA LEU A 347 22.82 12.36 -3.68
C LEU A 347 23.31 13.54 -4.53
N SER A 348 23.71 14.64 -3.90
CA SER A 348 24.28 15.80 -4.59
C SER A 348 25.57 15.46 -5.33
N ALA A 349 26.49 14.73 -4.70
CA ALA A 349 27.77 14.36 -5.33
C ALA A 349 27.59 13.52 -6.60
N ALA A 350 26.58 12.64 -6.65
CA ALA A 350 26.21 11.90 -7.85
C ALA A 350 25.57 12.80 -8.91
N SER A 351 24.59 13.62 -8.52
CA SER A 351 23.90 14.53 -9.45
C SER A 351 24.85 15.54 -10.09
N GLU A 352 25.82 16.08 -9.35
CA GLU A 352 26.84 17.00 -9.86
C GLU A 352 27.73 16.36 -10.94
N ARG A 353 27.85 15.03 -10.93
CA ARG A 353 28.59 14.25 -11.94
C ARG A 353 27.69 13.73 -13.07
N GLY A 354 26.40 14.04 -13.03
CA GLY A 354 25.41 13.52 -13.97
C GLY A 354 25.13 12.01 -13.81
N LEU A 355 25.38 11.46 -12.62
CA LEU A 355 25.14 10.04 -12.30
C LEU A 355 23.82 9.87 -11.54
N LEU A 356 23.14 8.74 -11.76
CA LEU A 356 21.94 8.39 -11.00
C LEU A 356 22.32 7.66 -9.72
N SER A 357 22.07 8.30 -8.58
CA SER A 357 22.29 7.71 -7.26
C SER A 357 21.28 6.62 -6.95
N ARG A 358 21.74 5.53 -6.30
CA ARG A 358 20.90 4.42 -5.84
C ARG A 358 21.35 3.91 -4.48
N PHE A 359 20.40 3.71 -3.56
CA PHE A 359 20.65 3.03 -2.28
C PHE A 359 20.02 1.65 -2.28
N TRP A 360 20.81 0.59 -2.06
CA TRP A 360 20.31 -0.78 -1.93
C TRP A 360 20.33 -1.25 -0.47
N SER A 361 19.74 -2.42 -0.17
CA SER A 361 19.45 -2.87 1.21
C SER A 361 18.61 -1.87 2.01
N ILE A 362 17.62 -1.26 1.37
CA ILE A 362 16.58 -0.50 2.09
C ILE A 362 15.74 -1.52 2.88
N PRO A 363 15.49 -1.32 4.19
CA PRO A 363 14.70 -2.26 4.98
C PRO A 363 13.33 -2.53 4.36
N SER A 364 13.00 -3.81 4.16
CA SER A 364 11.69 -4.23 3.67
C SER A 364 10.60 -4.13 4.75
N TRP A 365 11.00 -4.31 6.02
CA TRP A 365 10.13 -4.24 7.20
C TRP A 365 10.80 -3.45 8.34
N PRO A 366 10.04 -2.67 9.13
CA PRO A 366 8.59 -2.43 9.02
C PRO A 366 8.23 -1.57 7.79
N VAL A 367 7.06 -1.83 7.20
CA VAL A 367 6.58 -1.12 5.99
C VAL A 367 6.56 0.40 6.21
N SER A 368 6.21 0.86 7.41
CA SER A 368 6.21 2.29 7.73
C SER A 368 7.61 2.92 7.68
N LEU A 369 8.66 2.19 8.08
CA LEU A 369 10.05 2.64 7.94
C LEU A 369 10.46 2.67 6.46
N ARG A 370 10.13 1.61 5.70
CA ARG A 370 10.36 1.55 4.25
C ARG A 370 9.77 2.77 3.54
N MET A 371 8.50 3.08 3.80
CA MET A 371 7.81 4.23 3.21
C MET A 371 8.45 5.56 3.60
N ARG A 372 8.85 5.75 4.86
CA ARG A 372 9.57 6.95 5.29
C ARG A 372 10.89 7.13 4.57
N LEU A 373 11.65 6.06 4.39
CA LEU A 373 12.93 6.10 3.67
C LEU A 373 12.73 6.36 2.17
N TRP A 374 11.78 5.69 1.53
CA TRP A 374 11.46 5.92 0.11
C TRP A 374 11.05 7.37 -0.13
N ARG A 375 10.13 7.92 0.68
CA ARG A 375 9.75 9.34 0.59
C ARG A 375 10.96 10.25 0.74
N PHE A 376 11.73 10.09 1.81
CA PHE A 376 12.89 10.93 2.06
C PHE A 376 13.89 10.90 0.89
N LEU A 377 14.16 9.72 0.31
CA LEU A 377 15.07 9.57 -0.82
C LEU A 377 14.51 10.23 -2.09
N VAL A 378 13.24 10.03 -2.40
CA VAL A 378 12.57 10.68 -3.55
C VAL A 378 12.53 12.19 -3.39
N ASP A 379 12.11 12.70 -2.22
CA ASP A 379 12.07 14.13 -1.90
C ASP A 379 13.47 14.77 -1.94
N SER A 380 14.50 13.99 -1.63
CA SER A 380 15.91 14.42 -1.70
C SER A 380 16.54 14.26 -3.09
N GLY A 381 15.79 13.82 -4.10
CA GLY A 381 16.25 13.72 -5.48
C GLY A 381 17.13 12.49 -5.77
N VAL A 382 16.82 11.33 -5.19
CA VAL A 382 17.46 10.07 -5.59
C VAL A 382 17.29 9.82 -7.09
N GLY A 383 18.38 9.45 -7.77
CA GLY A 383 18.37 9.24 -9.21
C GLY A 383 17.55 8.03 -9.62
N MET A 384 17.67 6.94 -8.86
CA MET A 384 16.91 5.70 -9.09
C MET A 384 16.55 5.05 -7.75
N LEU A 385 15.26 4.93 -7.45
CA LEU A 385 14.79 4.33 -6.20
C LEU A 385 14.88 2.80 -6.28
N ASN A 386 15.68 2.18 -5.42
CA ASN A 386 15.75 0.72 -5.34
C ASN A 386 14.54 0.13 -4.61
N VAL A 387 13.81 -0.79 -5.26
CA VAL A 387 12.55 -1.31 -4.71
C VAL A 387 12.42 -2.83 -4.88
N ASP A 388 12.00 -3.50 -3.81
CA ASP A 388 11.59 -4.91 -3.87
C ASP A 388 10.09 -5.04 -4.25
N ASP A 389 9.27 -4.08 -3.82
CA ASP A 389 7.82 -4.03 -4.04
C ASP A 389 7.49 -2.95 -5.08
N VAL A 390 7.51 -3.35 -6.35
CA VAL A 390 7.35 -2.45 -7.51
C VAL A 390 5.96 -1.84 -7.60
N VAL A 391 4.92 -2.58 -7.22
CA VAL A 391 3.54 -2.07 -7.26
C VAL A 391 3.34 -1.02 -6.18
N GLN A 392 3.82 -1.26 -4.96
CA GLN A 392 3.77 -0.26 -3.89
C GLN A 392 4.58 1.00 -4.23
N ALA A 393 5.73 0.82 -4.87
CA ALA A 393 6.58 1.95 -5.26
C ALA A 393 5.96 2.84 -6.34
N THR A 394 5.24 2.25 -7.29
CA THR A 394 4.82 2.96 -8.52
C THR A 394 3.35 3.42 -8.52
N ARG A 395 2.46 2.67 -7.87
CA ARG A 395 1.01 2.90 -8.00
C ARG A 395 0.35 3.43 -6.74
N TRP A 396 0.91 3.16 -5.57
CA TRP A 396 0.29 3.56 -4.32
C TRP A 396 0.56 5.04 -4.04
N ASN A 397 -0.48 5.76 -3.63
CA ASN A 397 -0.26 7.03 -2.97
C ASN A 397 0.36 6.77 -1.60
N TRP A 398 1.65 7.06 -1.47
CA TRP A 398 2.36 6.80 -0.24
C TRP A 398 1.71 7.52 0.93
N ASP A 399 1.15 8.72 0.77
CA ASP A 399 0.51 9.50 1.84
C ASP A 399 -0.64 8.75 2.52
N TRP A 400 -1.33 7.88 1.79
CA TRP A 400 -2.48 7.12 2.31
C TRP A 400 -2.07 5.77 2.92
N CYS A 401 -0.91 5.22 2.57
CA CYS A 401 -0.40 3.95 3.09
C CYS A 401 -0.15 3.95 4.61
N ILE A 402 0.04 5.12 5.22
CA ILE A 402 0.23 5.25 6.68
C ILE A 402 -1.10 5.05 7.43
N VAL A 403 -2.23 5.46 6.84
CA VAL A 403 -3.54 5.43 7.50
C VAL A 403 -4.07 4.00 7.66
N ALA A 404 -3.84 3.13 6.66
CA ALA A 404 -4.22 1.72 6.76
C ALA A 404 -3.21 0.90 7.60
N GLY A 405 -1.92 1.21 7.50
CA GLY A 405 -0.85 0.46 8.17
C GLY A 405 -0.86 0.53 9.69
N ASP A 406 -1.23 1.67 10.28
CA ASP A 406 -1.36 1.79 11.74
C ASP A 406 -2.57 1.03 12.28
N ALA A 407 -3.69 0.99 11.53
CA ALA A 407 -4.90 0.30 11.95
C ALA A 407 -4.84 -1.23 11.75
N SER A 408 -4.19 -1.72 10.68
CA SER A 408 -4.11 -3.16 10.38
C SER A 408 -2.95 -3.87 11.08
N MET A 409 -1.84 -3.18 11.39
CA MET A 409 -0.71 -3.83 12.07
C MET A 409 -0.90 -4.04 13.57
N GLN A 410 -1.70 -3.22 14.26
CA GLN A 410 -1.92 -3.42 15.71
C GLN A 410 -2.60 -4.77 16.03
N LEU A 411 -3.41 -5.32 15.12
CA LEU A 411 -4.09 -6.60 15.32
C LEU A 411 -3.22 -7.83 14.98
N LEU A 412 -2.32 -7.74 14.00
CA LEU A 412 -1.41 -8.85 13.67
C LEU A 412 -0.28 -9.00 14.71
N VAL A 413 0.14 -7.91 15.34
CA VAL A 413 1.23 -7.87 16.33
C VAL A 413 0.82 -8.49 17.68
N GLN A 414 -0.45 -8.42 18.07
CA GLN A 414 -0.92 -9.01 19.33
C GLN A 414 -0.96 -10.56 19.32
N GLY A 415 -1.01 -11.19 18.14
CA GLY A 415 -1.05 -12.66 18.02
C GLY A 415 0.31 -13.35 18.20
N HIS A 416 1.42 -12.65 17.90
CA HIS A 416 2.77 -13.25 17.91
C HIS A 416 3.64 -12.80 19.10
N ALA A 417 3.24 -11.76 19.84
CA ALA A 417 4.00 -11.24 20.98
C ALA A 417 3.73 -11.97 22.31
N LEU A 418 2.73 -12.87 22.38
CA LEU A 418 2.39 -13.57 23.62
C LEU A 418 3.33 -14.73 24.00
N ASP A 419 4.27 -15.10 23.13
CA ASP A 419 5.10 -16.31 23.31
C ASP A 419 6.57 -16.02 23.70
N ARG A 420 6.98 -14.76 23.85
CA ARG A 420 8.33 -14.40 24.30
C ARG A 420 8.36 -13.09 25.10
N ALA A 421 8.02 -13.17 26.39
CA ALA A 421 8.52 -12.22 27.39
C ALA A 421 8.20 -12.72 28.80
N LEU A 422 8.99 -13.69 29.30
CA LEU A 422 9.13 -13.92 30.74
C LEU A 422 10.54 -13.48 31.16
N SER A 423 10.54 -12.44 32.01
CA SER A 423 11.52 -12.07 33.05
C SER A 423 12.41 -10.81 32.84
N PRO A 424 12.63 -9.99 33.91
CA PRO A 424 12.91 -8.54 33.82
C PRO A 424 14.19 -8.04 34.54
N ASP A 425 14.59 -6.78 34.30
CA ASP A 425 15.14 -5.79 35.29
C ASP A 425 15.48 -4.45 34.59
N HIS A 426 14.90 -3.27 34.92
CA HIS A 426 15.28 -2.23 35.93
C HIS A 426 16.69 -1.61 35.74
N THR A 427 16.87 -0.30 35.49
CA THR A 427 16.63 0.86 36.40
C THR A 427 16.71 2.22 35.64
N ARG A 428 16.88 3.37 36.33
CA ARG A 428 16.14 4.65 36.24
C ARG A 428 17.07 5.90 36.22
N HIS A 429 16.48 7.09 35.97
CA HIS A 429 16.88 8.50 36.31
C HIS A 429 17.53 9.33 35.17
N GLN A 430 17.39 10.66 35.00
CA GLN A 430 16.44 11.76 35.37
C GLN A 430 17.01 13.08 34.78
N GLY A 431 16.17 14.07 34.43
CA GLY A 431 16.55 15.51 34.46
C GLY A 431 16.25 16.37 33.20
N LEU A 432 15.32 17.32 33.35
CA LEU A 432 15.00 18.45 32.45
C LEU A 432 15.45 19.78 33.10
N PRO A 433 15.53 20.91 32.36
CA PRO A 433 14.53 21.98 32.57
C PRO A 433 14.12 22.83 31.33
N ASP A 434 12.98 23.51 31.48
CA ASP A 434 12.20 24.32 30.53
C ASP A 434 12.68 25.77 30.28
N THR A 435 12.24 26.41 29.17
CA THR A 435 11.29 27.58 29.14
C THR A 435 11.24 28.31 27.77
N ILE A 436 10.02 28.62 27.27
CA ILE A 436 9.68 29.64 26.23
C ILE A 436 8.29 30.26 26.59
N PRO A 437 8.03 31.58 26.41
CA PRO A 437 6.87 32.29 26.99
C PRO A 437 5.56 32.25 26.15
N PRO A 438 4.39 32.65 26.72
CA PRO A 438 3.07 32.39 26.12
C PRO A 438 2.50 33.51 25.22
N LEU A 439 1.62 33.12 24.28
CA LEU A 439 0.82 34.02 23.42
C LEU A 439 -0.31 34.75 24.19
N GLY A 440 -0.56 36.01 23.79
CA GLY A 440 -1.48 36.96 24.44
C GLY A 440 -2.99 36.64 24.38
N GLU A 441 -3.71 37.13 25.40
CA GLU A 441 -5.10 36.82 25.78
C GLU A 441 -6.16 37.05 24.70
N GLU A 442 -5.93 37.96 23.75
CA GLU A 442 -6.95 38.29 22.76
C GLU A 442 -7.09 37.22 21.67
N LYS A 443 -6.00 36.49 21.39
CA LYS A 443 -6.00 35.32 20.49
C LYS A 443 -6.69 34.11 21.16
N ARG A 444 -6.56 33.97 22.48
CA ARG A 444 -7.27 32.95 23.28
C ARG A 444 -8.79 33.13 23.23
N ARG A 445 -9.30 34.36 23.36
CA ARG A 445 -10.76 34.61 23.39
C ARG A 445 -11.46 34.30 22.08
N ARG A 446 -10.83 34.58 20.92
CA ARG A 446 -11.42 34.27 19.60
C ARG A 446 -11.44 32.77 19.29
N ILE A 447 -10.44 32.02 19.76
CA ILE A 447 -10.40 30.56 19.66
C ILE A 447 -11.47 29.94 20.57
N HIS A 448 -11.63 30.46 21.79
CA HIS A 448 -12.60 29.95 22.76
C HIS A 448 -14.06 30.04 22.28
N HIS A 449 -14.41 31.08 21.51
CA HIS A 449 -15.78 31.26 21.02
C HIS A 449 -16.12 30.33 19.84
N LYS A 450 -15.14 30.02 18.96
CA LYS A 450 -15.30 29.07 17.86
C LYS A 450 -15.29 27.61 18.32
N VAL A 451 -14.48 27.29 19.34
CA VAL A 451 -14.46 25.95 19.96
C VAL A 451 -15.76 25.67 20.71
N ARG A 452 -16.37 26.68 21.36
CA ARG A 452 -17.64 26.50 22.08
C ARG A 452 -18.81 26.13 21.15
N GLY A 453 -18.89 26.74 19.96
CA GLY A 453 -19.91 26.38 18.96
C GLY A 453 -19.75 24.98 18.36
N ILE A 454 -18.54 24.41 18.38
CA ILE A 454 -18.27 23.03 17.95
C ILE A 454 -18.56 22.04 19.08
N LEU A 455 -18.30 22.42 20.33
CA LEU A 455 -18.63 21.62 21.52
C LEU A 455 -20.15 21.54 21.75
N ASP A 456 -20.90 22.60 21.50
CA ASP A 456 -22.37 22.59 21.63
C ASP A 456 -23.03 21.61 20.63
N VAL A 457 -22.43 21.40 19.44
CA VAL A 457 -22.89 20.41 18.44
C VAL A 457 -22.52 18.97 18.84
N LEU A 458 -21.47 18.79 19.63
CA LEU A 458 -21.00 17.48 20.11
C LEU A 458 -21.69 17.06 21.42
N ASP A 459 -22.05 18.01 22.30
CA ASP A 459 -22.85 17.74 23.50
C ASP A 459 -24.26 17.24 23.16
N ASP A 460 -24.86 17.74 22.07
CA ASP A 460 -26.14 17.23 21.54
C ASP A 460 -26.07 15.76 21.06
N PHE A 461 -24.88 15.26 20.72
CA PHE A 461 -24.68 13.87 20.28
C PHE A 461 -24.40 12.90 21.45
N VAL A 462 -24.01 13.41 22.62
CA VAL A 462 -23.64 12.62 23.81
C VAL A 462 -24.79 12.50 24.83
N LEU A 463 -25.78 13.40 24.80
CA LEU A 463 -26.86 13.49 25.80
C LEU A 463 -28.01 12.45 25.69
N HIS A 464 -27.85 11.32 24.98
CA HIS A 464 -28.89 10.28 24.88
C HIS A 464 -28.49 8.89 25.39
N THR A 465 -27.72 8.83 26.47
CA THR A 465 -27.56 7.60 27.28
C THR A 465 -27.49 7.91 28.77
N ASP A 466 -28.65 8.08 29.42
CA ASP A 466 -28.78 8.14 30.87
C ASP A 466 -29.24 6.78 31.42
N PHE A 467 -28.39 6.10 32.20
CA PHE A 467 -28.80 5.00 33.09
C PHE A 467 -28.40 5.37 34.53
N GLY A 468 -29.37 5.89 35.28
CA GLY A 468 -29.22 6.23 36.69
C GLY A 468 -29.12 4.99 37.60
N PHE A 469 -28.14 5.00 38.50
CA PHE A 469 -28.14 4.19 39.72
C PHE A 469 -27.53 4.99 40.89
N SER A 470 -28.25 5.05 42.02
CA SER A 470 -27.79 5.53 43.33
C SER A 470 -27.69 4.35 44.33
N PRO A 471 -27.16 4.54 45.56
CA PRO A 471 -25.75 4.24 45.84
C PRO A 471 -25.59 3.17 46.92
N PHE A 472 -24.62 2.27 46.83
CA PHE A 472 -24.02 1.65 48.02
C PHE A 472 -22.65 1.00 47.73
N SER A 473 -21.67 1.42 48.54
CA SER A 473 -20.38 0.78 48.85
C SER A 473 -19.21 0.89 47.85
N ARG A 474 -18.31 1.84 48.19
CA ARG A 474 -16.85 1.94 47.96
C ARG A 474 -16.30 1.30 46.67
N ARG A 475 -15.96 2.12 45.68
CA ARG A 475 -14.95 1.80 44.65
C ARG A 475 -14.14 3.03 44.27
N HIS A 476 -12.87 2.80 43.99
CA HIS A 476 -11.89 3.77 43.51
C HIS A 476 -12.43 4.56 42.30
N HIS A 477 -12.29 5.89 42.35
CA HIS A 477 -12.59 6.78 41.24
C HIS A 477 -11.41 6.76 40.25
N PHE A 478 -11.65 6.28 39.04
CA PHE A 478 -10.85 6.61 37.87
C PHE A 478 -11.58 7.73 37.12
N GLU A 479 -10.95 8.90 36.99
CA GLU A 479 -11.39 9.94 36.06
C GLU A 479 -10.55 9.79 34.80
N GLY A 480 -11.16 9.33 33.70
CA GLY A 480 -10.58 9.43 32.37
C GLY A 480 -11.06 10.74 31.72
N TYR A 481 -10.13 11.53 31.21
CA TYR A 481 -10.45 12.69 30.37
C TYR A 481 -10.05 12.35 28.93
N ILE A 482 -10.98 12.54 27.99
CA ILE A 482 -10.66 12.51 26.56
C ILE A 482 -10.21 13.93 26.19
N LEU A 483 -8.93 14.10 25.88
CA LEU A 483 -8.41 15.38 25.42
C LEU A 483 -8.59 15.47 23.90
N LEU A 484 -9.51 16.33 23.45
CA LEU A 484 -9.70 16.62 22.03
C LEU A 484 -8.66 17.66 21.61
N VAL A 485 -7.65 17.25 20.84
CA VAL A 485 -6.68 18.19 20.26
C VAL A 485 -7.09 18.45 18.81
N VAL A 486 -7.53 19.69 18.54
CA VAL A 486 -7.88 20.16 17.19
C VAL A 486 -6.73 21.03 16.71
N GLU A 487 -5.96 20.51 15.74
CA GLU A 487 -4.87 21.25 15.12
C GLU A 487 -5.35 21.84 13.79
N VAL A 488 -5.18 23.17 13.63
CA VAL A 488 -5.61 23.89 12.43
C VAL A 488 -4.45 23.88 11.44
N MET A 489 -4.56 23.09 10.37
CA MET A 489 -3.59 23.17 9.28
C MET A 489 -3.96 24.36 8.39
N GLY A 490 -3.03 25.31 8.24
CA GLY A 490 -3.21 26.50 7.41
C GLY A 490 -3.44 26.18 5.93
N HIS A 491 -3.88 27.19 5.17
CA HIS A 491 -4.09 27.07 3.72
C HIS A 491 -2.81 26.66 2.99
N PRO A 492 -2.88 25.80 1.96
CA PRO A 492 -1.75 25.58 1.07
C PRO A 492 -1.51 26.86 0.24
N ASP A 493 -0.28 27.38 0.29
CA ASP A 493 0.17 28.48 -0.57
C ASP A 493 0.08 28.05 -2.04
N SER A 494 -1.02 28.42 -2.68
CA SER A 494 -1.14 28.51 -4.14
C SER A 494 -1.66 29.92 -4.44
N GLY A 495 -0.92 30.64 -5.29
CA GLY A 495 -1.11 32.05 -5.58
C GLY A 495 -2.34 32.36 -6.43
N GLU A 496 -3.54 32.01 -5.97
CA GLU A 496 -4.79 32.46 -6.57
C GLU A 496 -5.84 32.77 -5.49
N ALA A 497 -6.63 33.82 -5.71
CA ALA A 497 -7.50 34.45 -4.73
C ALA A 497 -8.47 33.46 -4.03
N ALA A 498 -8.45 33.53 -2.70
CA ALA A 498 -9.20 32.70 -1.76
C ALA A 498 -10.72 32.66 -1.99
N ARG A 499 -11.30 31.45 -1.91
CA ARG A 499 -12.67 31.24 -1.44
C ARG A 499 -12.64 30.80 0.03
N PRO A 500 -13.47 31.36 0.93
CA PRO A 500 -13.30 31.23 2.38
C PRO A 500 -13.81 29.91 3.02
N ASP A 501 -14.21 28.90 2.23
CA ASP A 501 -15.13 27.87 2.74
C ASP A 501 -14.51 26.50 3.08
N PHE A 502 -13.18 26.32 3.01
CA PHE A 502 -12.58 25.03 3.38
C PHE A 502 -11.33 25.19 4.26
N MET A 503 -11.47 24.85 5.55
CA MET A 503 -10.34 24.53 6.45
C MET A 503 -10.29 23.02 6.67
N LEU A 504 -9.08 22.44 6.56
CA LEU A 504 -8.80 21.06 6.93
C LEU A 504 -8.46 20.99 8.43
N TYR A 505 -9.12 20.08 9.14
CA TYR A 505 -8.88 19.82 10.55
C TYR A 505 -8.36 18.39 10.73
N GLN A 506 -7.30 18.25 11.51
CA GLN A 506 -6.87 16.95 12.03
C GLN A 506 -7.46 16.77 13.42
N ILE A 507 -8.17 15.66 13.64
CA ILE A 507 -8.76 15.30 14.94
C ILE A 507 -8.00 14.10 15.48
N SER A 508 -7.35 14.29 16.63
CA SER A 508 -6.62 13.24 17.33
C SER A 508 -7.27 12.97 18.68
N PHE A 509 -7.55 11.70 18.98
CA PHE A 509 -8.06 11.26 20.28
C PHE A 509 -6.90 10.77 21.14
N ILE A 510 -6.64 11.45 22.25
CA ILE A 510 -5.65 11.01 23.24
C ILE A 510 -6.41 10.55 24.49
N GLU A 511 -6.37 9.25 24.75
CA GLU A 511 -6.86 8.69 26.00
C GLU A 511 -5.74 8.76 27.05
N HIS A 512 -5.94 9.55 28.09
CA HIS A 512 -5.00 9.61 29.22
C HIS A 512 -5.65 8.99 30.46
N LEU A 513 -5.22 7.77 30.80
CA LEU A 513 -5.54 7.13 32.07
C LEU A 513 -4.42 7.47 33.07
N SER A 514 -4.70 8.42 33.96
CA SER A 514 -3.82 8.70 35.11
C SER A 514 -4.37 7.96 36.33
N ASP A 515 -3.58 7.03 36.85
CA ASP A 515 -3.81 6.45 38.17
C ASP A 515 -3.21 7.39 39.22
N ARG A 516 -4.01 7.86 40.19
CA ARG A 516 -3.62 8.93 41.13
C ARG A 516 -2.61 8.48 42.21
N ASN A 517 -1.88 7.40 41.99
CA ASN A 517 -0.85 6.88 42.88
C ASN A 517 0.28 6.16 42.11
N ARG A 518 0.99 6.85 41.21
CA ARG A 518 2.46 6.70 41.00
C ARG A 518 3.04 7.71 40.03
#